data_AF-A0A6S7IBS7-F1
#
_entry.id   AF-A0A6S7IBS7-F1
#
_cell.length_a   1.000
_cell.length_b   1.000
_cell.length_c   1.000
_cell.angle_alpha   90.00
_cell.angle_beta   90.00
_cell.angle_gamma   90.00
#
_symmetry.space_group_name_H-M   'P 1'
#
loop_
_entity.id
_entity.type
_entity.pdbx_description
1 polymer ?
#
loop_
_entity_poly.entity_id
_entity_poly.type
_entity_poly.pdbx_seq_one_letter_code
_entity_poly.pdbx_strand_id
1 'polypeptide(L)'
;MAEGQAAEQNNMRVIVMSKTLKIEPFKIPDNHLKVGRAWEEWIEDFEDEITYFEIREIRDKISALKIYGGQELKKLARNLPDPPPIEVDNEYEKLKRKLNNHFLPKKNKRYARYTFSKQRMESYESIVAYAARMREKARDCEYGDQADDRILEHLIQTIKDNDLIKRCIQKRWKLEQFIEEASQREDIGQQVKDMKDDHKVARIGQRAEKHRRDYKFTGEKQAKAHGSYTCYE
;
A
#
# COMPACT_ATOMS: atom_id res chain seq x y z
N MET A 1 56.75 45.23 22.16
CA MET A 1 56.57 44.05 21.30
C MET A 1 56.76 42.81 22.15
N ALA A 2 55.67 42.05 22.36
CA ALA A 2 55.60 40.61 22.61
C ALA A 2 54.26 40.31 23.29
N GLU A 3 53.23 40.10 22.47
CA GLU A 3 51.93 39.59 22.89
C GLU A 3 52.09 38.11 23.27
N GLY A 4 51.72 37.74 24.49
CA GLY A 4 51.61 36.36 24.94
C GLY A 4 50.20 35.85 24.67
N GLN A 5 50.08 34.92 23.71
CA GLN A 5 48.83 34.31 23.29
C GLN A 5 48.23 33.45 24.41
N ALA A 6 46.94 33.69 24.71
CA ALA A 6 46.12 32.88 25.58
C ALA A 6 45.84 31.52 24.91
N ALA A 7 46.14 30.43 25.61
CA ALA A 7 45.78 29.09 25.18
C ALA A 7 44.27 28.88 25.34
N GLU A 8 43.56 28.87 24.23
CA GLU A 8 42.13 28.62 24.13
C GLU A 8 41.85 27.12 24.33
N GLN A 9 41.23 26.77 25.47
CA GLN A 9 40.81 25.39 25.75
C GLN A 9 39.63 25.04 24.85
N ASN A 10 39.91 24.26 23.81
CA ASN A 10 38.92 23.77 22.86
C ASN A 10 38.04 22.70 23.53
N ASN A 11 36.89 23.12 24.06
CA ASN A 11 35.94 22.26 24.75
C ASN A 11 35.12 21.46 23.72
N MET A 12 35.68 20.34 23.27
CA MET A 12 35.07 19.45 22.30
C MET A 12 33.83 18.78 22.92
N ARG A 13 32.64 19.35 22.70
CA ARG A 13 31.36 18.69 23.02
C ARG A 13 31.18 17.50 22.10
N VAL A 14 31.54 16.30 22.56
CA VAL A 14 31.14 15.05 21.92
C VAL A 14 29.64 14.90 22.10
N ILE A 15 28.88 15.27 21.07
CA ILE A 15 27.46 14.91 20.99
C ILE A 15 27.44 13.42 20.66
N VAL A 16 27.37 12.56 21.69
CA VAL A 16 27.03 11.16 21.48
C VAL A 16 25.58 11.15 21.01
N MET A 17 25.37 11.01 19.71
CA MET A 17 24.05 10.70 19.15
C MET A 17 23.64 9.34 19.73
N SER A 18 22.77 9.34 20.74
CA SER A 18 22.19 8.12 21.28
C SER A 18 21.38 7.46 20.17
N LYS A 19 21.82 6.29 19.69
CA LYS A 19 21.07 5.45 18.75
C LYS A 19 19.87 4.83 19.49
N THR A 20 18.80 5.60 19.62
CA THR A 20 17.55 5.15 20.22
C THR A 20 16.58 4.79 19.12
N LEU A 21 16.32 3.49 18.92
CA LEU A 21 15.33 3.04 17.95
C LEU A 21 13.94 3.44 18.42
N LYS A 22 13.07 3.87 17.50
CA LYS A 22 11.70 4.29 17.82
C LYS A 22 10.72 3.15 17.57
N ILE A 23 11.04 1.98 18.14
CA ILE A 23 10.24 0.76 18.01
C ILE A 23 9.69 0.30 19.36
N GLU A 24 8.41 -0.06 19.38
CA GLU A 24 7.77 -0.65 20.54
C GLU A 24 8.23 -2.10 20.74
N PRO A 25 8.35 -2.59 21.98
CA PRO A 25 8.71 -3.98 22.22
C PRO A 25 7.75 -4.98 21.56
N PHE A 26 8.30 -6.07 21.04
CA PHE A 26 7.50 -7.11 20.40
C PHE A 26 6.50 -7.72 21.41
N LYS A 27 5.21 -7.61 21.09
CA LYS A 27 4.12 -8.20 21.89
C LYS A 27 3.62 -9.44 21.17
N ILE A 28 3.85 -10.61 21.77
CA ILE A 28 3.36 -11.89 21.26
C ILE A 28 1.82 -11.88 21.36
N PRO A 29 1.09 -11.96 20.23
CA PRO A 29 -0.38 -11.99 20.27
C PRO A 29 -0.93 -13.25 20.95
N ASP A 30 -2.04 -13.11 21.68
CA ASP A 30 -2.73 -14.27 22.32
C ASP A 30 -3.23 -15.29 21.30
N ASN A 31 -3.65 -14.82 20.11
CA ASN A 31 -4.09 -15.69 19.03
C ASN A 31 -2.87 -16.22 18.26
N HIS A 32 -2.60 -17.52 18.41
CA HIS A 32 -1.49 -18.20 17.75
C HIS A 32 -1.47 -18.03 16.22
N LEU A 33 -2.63 -17.81 15.57
CA LEU A 33 -2.73 -17.61 14.12
C LEU A 33 -2.19 -16.23 13.69
N LYS A 34 -2.10 -15.28 14.61
CA LYS A 34 -1.61 -13.92 14.36
C LYS A 34 -0.12 -13.75 14.70
N VAL A 35 0.46 -14.67 15.48
CA VAL A 35 1.84 -14.59 15.96
C VAL A 35 2.84 -14.46 14.81
N GLY A 36 2.69 -15.30 13.77
CA GLY A 36 3.61 -15.27 12.63
C GLY A 36 3.59 -13.93 11.90
N ARG A 37 2.40 -13.41 11.57
CA ARG A 37 2.26 -12.10 10.91
C ARG A 37 2.82 -10.97 11.77
N ALA A 38 2.47 -10.93 13.05
CA ALA A 38 2.95 -9.89 13.96
C ALA A 38 4.48 -9.93 14.09
N TRP A 39 5.09 -11.12 14.06
CA TRP A 39 6.54 -11.28 14.06
C TRP A 39 7.18 -10.79 12.76
N GLU A 40 6.60 -11.15 11.59
CA GLU A 40 7.08 -10.67 10.27
C GLU A 40 7.08 -9.15 10.19
N GLU A 41 5.98 -8.51 10.58
CA GLU A 41 5.85 -7.04 10.58
C GLU A 41 6.86 -6.39 11.53
N TRP A 42 6.96 -6.88 12.76
CA TRP A 42 7.84 -6.28 13.75
C TRP A 42 9.33 -6.44 13.42
N ILE A 43 9.75 -7.60 12.88
CA ILE A 43 11.17 -7.81 12.53
C ILE A 43 11.58 -6.99 11.30
N GLU A 44 10.64 -6.74 10.36
CA GLU A 44 10.85 -5.85 9.22
C GLU A 44 11.05 -4.41 9.70
N ASP A 45 10.14 -3.88 10.54
CA ASP A 45 10.26 -2.55 11.14
C ASP A 45 11.58 -2.39 11.93
N PHE A 46 11.97 -3.42 12.70
CA PHE A 46 13.23 -3.43 13.44
C PHE A 46 14.44 -3.37 12.49
N GLU A 47 14.42 -4.10 11.38
CA GLU A 47 15.52 -4.13 10.42
C GLU A 47 15.68 -2.83 9.65
N ASP A 48 14.56 -2.17 9.32
CA ASP A 48 14.55 -0.83 8.73
C ASP A 48 15.16 0.19 9.69
N GLU A 49 14.79 0.15 10.98
CA GLU A 49 15.33 1.04 12.02
C GLU A 49 16.85 0.87 12.21
N ILE A 50 17.34 -0.37 12.39
CA ILE A 50 18.79 -0.58 12.55
C ILE A 50 19.58 -0.21 11.29
N THR A 51 18.95 -0.30 10.11
CA THR A 51 19.55 0.13 8.84
C THR A 51 19.62 1.65 8.77
N TYR A 52 18.53 2.35 9.11
CA TYR A 52 18.46 3.80 9.17
C TYR A 52 19.47 4.40 10.15
N PHE A 53 19.64 3.79 11.33
CA PHE A 53 20.63 4.19 12.34
C PHE A 53 22.05 3.65 12.08
N GLU A 54 22.27 3.00 10.95
CA GLU A 54 23.56 2.43 10.53
C GLU A 54 24.22 1.55 11.61
N ILE A 55 23.44 0.66 12.22
CA ILE A 55 23.96 -0.34 13.17
C ILE A 55 24.50 -1.51 12.35
N ARG A 56 25.82 -1.47 12.09
CA ARG A 56 26.49 -2.43 11.18
C ARG A 56 27.09 -3.63 11.93
N GLU A 57 27.61 -3.40 13.13
CA GLU A 57 28.26 -4.43 13.94
C GLU A 57 27.28 -5.54 14.35
N ILE A 58 27.63 -6.79 14.08
CA ILE A 58 26.79 -7.98 14.35
C ILE A 58 26.39 -8.05 15.83
N ARG A 59 27.35 -7.81 16.72
CA ARG A 59 27.12 -7.77 18.18
C ARG A 59 26.10 -6.70 18.58
N ASP A 60 26.13 -5.54 17.93
CA ASP A 60 25.23 -4.44 18.24
C ASP A 60 23.83 -4.73 17.71
N LYS A 61 23.70 -5.35 16.52
CA LYS A 61 22.41 -5.85 16.02
C LYS A 61 21.78 -6.88 16.97
N ILE A 62 22.57 -7.84 17.45
CA ILE A 62 22.12 -8.85 18.42
C ILE A 62 21.68 -8.18 19.73
N SER A 63 22.43 -7.19 20.20
CA SER A 63 22.12 -6.48 21.44
C SER A 63 20.87 -5.63 21.28
N ALA A 64 20.74 -4.89 20.18
CA ALA A 64 19.55 -4.12 19.84
C ALA A 64 18.31 -5.02 19.77
N LEU A 65 18.38 -6.17 19.09
CA LEU A 65 17.25 -7.10 18.99
C LEU A 65 16.78 -7.57 20.37
N LYS A 66 17.70 -7.85 21.29
CA LYS A 66 17.37 -8.28 22.67
C LYS A 66 16.87 -7.15 23.56
N ILE A 67 17.32 -5.92 23.34
CA ILE A 67 16.90 -4.75 24.13
C ILE A 67 15.53 -4.29 23.68
N TYR A 68 15.37 -4.02 22.38
CA TYR A 68 14.15 -3.49 21.81
C TYR A 68 13.07 -4.54 21.61
N GLY A 69 13.43 -5.82 21.42
CA GLY A 69 12.44 -6.92 21.36
C GLY A 69 11.72 -7.21 22.67
N GLY A 70 12.17 -6.65 23.80
CA GLY A 70 11.56 -6.84 25.11
C GLY A 70 11.95 -8.14 25.82
N GLN A 71 11.48 -8.28 27.06
CA GLN A 71 11.92 -9.36 27.97
C GLN A 71 11.54 -10.75 27.49
N GLU A 72 10.33 -10.93 26.95
CA GLU A 72 9.86 -12.24 26.47
C GLU A 72 10.69 -12.72 25.26
N LEU A 73 10.97 -11.83 24.30
CA LEU A 73 11.83 -12.15 23.16
C LEU A 73 13.26 -12.47 23.62
N LYS A 74 13.80 -11.67 24.54
CA LYS A 74 15.14 -11.92 25.12
C LYS A 74 15.22 -13.29 25.82
N LYS A 75 14.16 -13.69 26.53
CA LYS A 75 14.05 -15.00 27.17
C LYS A 75 14.00 -16.13 26.13
N LEU A 76 13.23 -15.97 25.06
CA LEU A 76 13.15 -16.94 23.96
C LEU A 76 14.49 -17.08 23.22
N ALA A 77 15.15 -15.97 22.89
CA ALA A 77 16.47 -15.95 22.27
C ALA A 77 17.52 -16.77 23.06
N ARG A 78 17.44 -16.71 24.40
CA ARG A 78 18.32 -17.45 25.31
C ARG A 78 18.00 -18.95 25.37
N ASN A 79 16.71 -19.31 25.39
CA ASN A 79 16.28 -20.66 25.77
C ASN A 79 15.91 -21.57 24.59
N LEU A 80 15.63 -21.02 23.42
CA LEU A 80 15.37 -21.82 22.23
C LEU A 80 16.65 -22.59 21.80
N PRO A 81 16.52 -23.75 21.15
CA PRO A 81 17.65 -24.44 20.55
C PRO A 81 18.19 -23.64 19.36
N ASP A 82 19.47 -23.79 19.07
CA ASP A 82 20.05 -23.19 17.87
C ASP A 82 19.60 -23.95 16.61
N PRO A 83 19.31 -23.25 15.50
CA PRO A 83 18.99 -23.90 14.24
C PRO A 83 20.24 -24.57 13.65
N PRO A 84 20.07 -25.50 12.69
CA PRO A 84 21.18 -26.06 11.93
C PRO A 84 22.08 -24.95 11.36
N PRO A 85 23.41 -25.13 11.37
CA PRO A 85 24.34 -24.18 10.77
C PRO A 85 24.05 -23.99 9.29
N ILE A 86 24.16 -22.75 8.81
CA ILE A 86 24.19 -22.39 7.40
C ILE A 86 25.49 -21.61 7.21
N GLU A 87 26.35 -22.00 6.28
CA GLU A 87 27.72 -21.43 6.18
C GLU A 87 27.74 -19.92 5.91
N VAL A 88 26.71 -19.39 5.25
CA VAL A 88 26.61 -17.97 4.92
C VAL A 88 26.07 -17.09 6.05
N ASP A 89 25.59 -17.69 7.14
CA ASP A 89 24.98 -16.96 8.24
C ASP A 89 26.02 -16.35 9.18
N ASN A 90 25.84 -15.08 9.51
CA ASN A 90 26.46 -14.50 10.69
C ASN A 90 25.62 -14.79 11.96
N GLU A 91 26.14 -14.44 13.14
CA GLU A 91 25.46 -14.69 14.42
C GLU A 91 24.09 -13.99 14.55
N TYR A 92 23.91 -12.84 13.90
CA TYR A 92 22.62 -12.14 13.86
C TYR A 92 21.62 -12.91 13.00
N GLU A 93 21.99 -13.35 11.80
CA GLU A 93 21.14 -14.18 10.93
C GLU A 93 20.76 -15.51 11.60
N LYS A 94 21.70 -16.13 12.32
CA LYS A 94 21.44 -17.33 13.11
C LYS A 94 20.39 -17.08 14.20
N LEU A 95 20.49 -15.97 14.92
CA LEU A 95 19.52 -15.59 15.95
C LEU A 95 18.15 -15.23 15.34
N LYS A 96 18.12 -14.51 14.21
CA LYS A 96 16.89 -14.22 13.48
C LYS A 96 16.22 -15.49 13.02
N ARG A 97 16.94 -16.44 12.39
CA ARG A 97 16.40 -17.74 11.99
C ARG A 97 15.87 -18.53 13.19
N LYS A 98 16.58 -18.50 14.31
CA LYS A 98 16.15 -19.15 15.56
C LYS A 98 14.77 -18.64 16.02
N LEU A 99 14.56 -17.32 16.00
CA LEU A 99 13.28 -16.71 16.35
C LEU A 99 12.21 -16.93 15.28
N ASN A 100 12.58 -16.85 13.98
CA ASN A 100 11.69 -17.18 12.87
C ASN A 100 11.14 -18.60 12.99
N ASN A 101 11.98 -19.59 13.30
CA ASN A 101 11.53 -20.98 13.48
C ASN A 101 10.53 -21.16 14.63
N HIS A 102 10.56 -20.27 15.62
CA HIS A 102 9.64 -20.29 16.74
C HIS A 102 8.33 -19.57 16.43
N PHE A 103 8.40 -18.37 15.85
CA PHE A 103 7.24 -17.50 15.64
C PHE A 103 6.52 -17.70 14.31
N LEU A 104 7.21 -18.19 13.29
CA LEU A 104 6.61 -18.52 12.01
C LEU A 104 6.22 -20.00 12.03
N PRO A 105 4.96 -20.35 12.40
CA PRO A 105 4.48 -21.71 12.15
C PRO A 105 4.65 -21.97 10.65
N LYS A 106 5.03 -23.20 10.28
CA LYS A 106 5.04 -23.61 8.87
C LYS A 106 3.64 -23.35 8.31
N LYS A 107 3.49 -22.24 7.56
CA LYS A 107 2.20 -21.82 7.00
C LYS A 107 1.66 -23.02 6.23
N ASN A 108 0.43 -23.45 6.53
CA ASN A 108 -0.14 -24.57 5.81
C ASN A 108 -0.43 -24.10 4.39
N LYS A 109 0.47 -24.39 3.46
CA LYS A 109 0.35 -23.99 2.05
C LYS A 109 -0.97 -24.41 1.43
N ARG A 110 -1.59 -25.52 1.89
CA ARG A 110 -2.91 -25.95 1.41
C ARG A 110 -3.99 -24.96 1.82
N TYR A 111 -3.97 -24.52 3.08
CA TYR A 111 -4.89 -23.51 3.58
C TYR A 111 -4.65 -22.15 2.90
N ALA A 112 -3.39 -21.71 2.77
CA ALA A 112 -3.07 -20.45 2.09
C ALA A 112 -3.57 -20.45 0.63
N ARG A 113 -3.31 -21.51 -0.13
CA ARG A 113 -3.81 -21.68 -1.50
C ARG A 113 -5.34 -21.74 -1.56
N TYR A 114 -5.98 -22.37 -0.58
CA TYR A 114 -7.44 -22.35 -0.46
C TYR A 114 -7.96 -20.92 -0.29
N THR A 115 -7.41 -20.15 0.66
CA THR A 115 -7.78 -18.75 0.89
C THR A 115 -7.49 -17.86 -0.34
N PHE A 116 -6.36 -18.08 -1.02
CA PHE A 116 -6.00 -17.42 -2.28
C PHE A 116 -7.07 -17.66 -3.35
N SER A 117 -7.47 -18.92 -3.59
CA SER A 117 -8.48 -19.23 -4.62
C SER A 117 -9.88 -18.65 -4.31
N LYS A 118 -10.15 -18.31 -3.05
CA LYS A 118 -11.38 -17.67 -2.60
C LYS A 118 -11.37 -16.15 -2.73
N GLN A 119 -10.22 -15.52 -2.99
CA GLN A 119 -10.16 -14.07 -3.15
C GLN A 119 -11.02 -13.61 -4.34
N ARG A 120 -11.61 -12.43 -4.22
CA ARG A 120 -12.38 -11.77 -5.26
C ARG A 120 -12.05 -10.28 -5.22
N MET A 121 -12.03 -9.65 -6.38
CA MET A 121 -11.88 -8.20 -6.49
C MET A 121 -13.09 -7.52 -5.84
N GLU A 122 -12.83 -6.52 -5.00
CA GLU A 122 -13.90 -5.74 -4.39
C GLU A 122 -14.52 -4.79 -5.43
N SER A 123 -15.78 -4.40 -5.23
CA SER A 123 -16.51 -3.58 -6.21
C SER A 123 -15.88 -2.20 -6.50
N TYR A 124 -15.08 -1.69 -5.58
CA TYR A 124 -14.41 -0.38 -5.64
C TYR A 124 -12.88 -0.51 -5.76
N GLU A 125 -12.36 -1.72 -5.88
CA GLU A 125 -10.93 -1.98 -5.98
C GLU A 125 -10.51 -1.95 -7.45
N SER A 126 -9.43 -1.22 -7.77
CA SER A 126 -8.84 -1.23 -9.12
C SER A 126 -8.08 -2.52 -9.37
N ILE A 127 -7.87 -2.87 -10.64
CA ILE A 127 -7.09 -4.06 -10.98
C ILE A 127 -5.66 -4.03 -10.42
N VAL A 128 -5.04 -2.84 -10.36
CA VAL A 128 -3.69 -2.65 -9.82
C VAL A 128 -3.66 -2.93 -8.32
N ALA A 129 -4.63 -2.38 -7.58
CA ALA A 129 -4.77 -2.63 -6.14
C ALA A 129 -5.06 -4.11 -5.86
N TYR A 130 -5.94 -4.71 -6.65
CA TYR A 130 -6.26 -6.13 -6.52
C TYR A 130 -5.04 -7.02 -6.78
N ALA A 131 -4.28 -6.75 -7.85
CA ALA A 131 -3.06 -7.48 -8.15
C ALA A 131 -2.01 -7.36 -7.03
N ALA A 132 -1.85 -6.17 -6.45
CA ALA A 132 -0.96 -5.96 -5.31
C ALA A 132 -1.38 -6.81 -4.10
N ARG A 133 -2.68 -6.82 -3.78
CA ARG A 133 -3.24 -7.68 -2.72
C ARG A 133 -3.03 -9.17 -3.02
N MET A 134 -3.20 -9.60 -4.27
CA MET A 134 -2.95 -10.98 -4.66
C MET A 134 -1.47 -11.36 -4.55
N ARG A 135 -0.53 -10.44 -4.84
CA ARG A 135 0.91 -10.63 -4.61
C ARG A 135 1.21 -10.84 -3.13
N GLU A 136 0.60 -10.05 -2.23
CA GLU A 136 0.71 -10.24 -0.78
C GLU A 136 0.24 -11.66 -0.38
N LYS A 137 -0.95 -12.08 -0.83
CA LYS A 137 -1.51 -13.41 -0.51
C LYS A 137 -0.68 -14.56 -1.11
N ALA A 138 -0.06 -14.36 -2.26
CA ALA A 138 0.76 -15.38 -2.92
C ALA A 138 2.03 -15.73 -2.12
N ARG A 139 2.56 -14.81 -1.29
CA ARG A 139 3.73 -15.05 -0.42
C ARG A 139 3.51 -16.25 0.52
N ASP A 140 2.28 -16.43 0.99
CA ASP A 140 1.91 -17.52 1.90
C ASP A 140 1.67 -18.87 1.18
N CYS A 141 1.60 -18.86 -0.16
CA CYS A 141 1.19 -20.03 -0.94
C CYS A 141 2.35 -20.94 -1.38
N GLU A 142 3.60 -20.53 -1.13
CA GLU A 142 4.81 -21.23 -1.61
C GLU A 142 4.73 -21.53 -3.12
N TYR A 143 4.39 -20.53 -3.94
CA TYR A 143 4.37 -20.69 -5.40
C TYR A 143 5.76 -20.58 -6.03
N GLY A 144 6.73 -19.98 -5.34
CA GLY A 144 8.07 -19.73 -5.87
C GLY A 144 8.00 -18.91 -7.15
N ASP A 145 8.78 -19.30 -8.15
CA ASP A 145 8.87 -18.62 -9.46
C ASP A 145 7.55 -18.63 -10.25
N GLN A 146 6.56 -19.44 -9.85
CA GLN A 146 5.24 -19.48 -10.48
C GLN A 146 4.25 -18.48 -9.90
N ALA A 147 4.66 -17.62 -8.96
CA ALA A 147 3.73 -16.70 -8.29
C ALA A 147 2.93 -15.83 -9.28
N ASP A 148 3.60 -15.25 -10.28
CA ASP A 148 2.96 -14.37 -11.26
C ASP A 148 1.98 -15.12 -12.16
N ASP A 149 2.34 -16.32 -12.59
CA ASP A 149 1.45 -17.19 -13.37
C ASP A 149 0.19 -17.55 -12.57
N ARG A 150 0.34 -17.88 -11.28
CA ARG A 150 -0.80 -18.21 -10.41
C ARG A 150 -1.71 -17.02 -10.15
N ILE A 151 -1.13 -15.83 -10.02
CA ILE A 151 -1.92 -14.59 -9.91
C ILE A 151 -2.66 -14.34 -11.21
N LEU A 152 -2.00 -14.43 -12.37
CA LEU A 152 -2.65 -14.25 -13.67
C LEU A 152 -3.79 -15.25 -13.89
N GLU A 153 -3.56 -16.55 -13.63
CA GLU A 153 -4.60 -17.59 -13.69
C GLU A 153 -5.81 -17.22 -12.82
N HIS A 154 -5.56 -16.69 -11.62
CA HIS A 154 -6.62 -16.28 -10.71
C HIS A 154 -7.37 -15.03 -11.19
N LEU A 155 -6.67 -14.03 -11.72
CA LEU A 155 -7.27 -12.83 -12.31
C LEU A 155 -8.18 -13.20 -13.49
N ILE A 156 -7.70 -14.09 -14.38
CA ILE A 156 -8.49 -14.63 -15.51
C ILE A 156 -9.78 -15.30 -15.03
N GLN A 157 -9.74 -16.02 -13.91
CA GLN A 157 -10.90 -16.73 -13.36
C GLN A 157 -11.90 -15.82 -12.63
N THR A 158 -11.48 -14.66 -12.12
CA THR A 158 -12.28 -13.88 -11.17
C THR A 158 -12.75 -12.53 -11.70
N ILE A 159 -12.11 -11.98 -12.74
CA ILE A 159 -12.49 -10.72 -13.37
C ILE A 159 -13.65 -10.93 -14.35
N LYS A 160 -14.47 -9.89 -14.53
CA LYS A 160 -15.68 -9.93 -15.39
C LYS A 160 -15.44 -9.48 -16.84
N ASP A 161 -14.33 -8.82 -17.14
CA ASP A 161 -14.00 -8.35 -18.49
C ASP A 161 -13.56 -9.52 -19.40
N ASN A 162 -14.55 -10.12 -20.07
CA ASN A 162 -14.33 -11.24 -20.99
C ASN A 162 -13.48 -10.87 -22.21
N ASP A 163 -13.52 -9.61 -22.67
CA ASP A 163 -12.73 -9.17 -23.82
C ASP A 163 -11.25 -9.03 -23.47
N LEU A 164 -10.96 -8.53 -22.26
CA LEU A 164 -9.61 -8.53 -21.70
C LEU A 164 -9.07 -9.96 -21.57
N ILE A 165 -9.86 -10.86 -21.00
CA ILE A 165 -9.49 -12.28 -20.84
C ILE A 165 -9.20 -12.93 -22.19
N LYS A 166 -10.09 -12.73 -23.18
CA LYS A 166 -9.90 -13.25 -24.55
C LYS A 166 -8.60 -12.75 -25.15
N ARG A 167 -8.31 -11.45 -25.04
CA ARG A 167 -7.06 -10.86 -25.55
C ARG A 167 -5.83 -11.40 -24.83
N CYS A 168 -5.89 -11.56 -23.52
CA CYS A 168 -4.81 -12.15 -22.72
C CYS A 168 -4.44 -13.54 -23.23
N ILE A 169 -5.43 -14.41 -23.43
CA ILE A 169 -5.21 -15.78 -23.90
C ILE A 169 -4.65 -15.78 -25.33
N GLN A 170 -5.23 -14.98 -26.23
CA GLN A 170 -4.78 -14.90 -27.62
C GLN A 170 -3.33 -14.42 -27.75
N LYS A 171 -2.94 -13.44 -26.93
CA LYS A 171 -1.61 -12.81 -26.98
C LYS A 171 -0.59 -13.47 -26.05
N ARG A 172 -1.00 -14.46 -25.23
CA ARG A 172 -0.16 -15.15 -24.24
C ARG A 172 0.53 -14.16 -23.29
N TRP A 173 -0.26 -13.25 -22.73
CA TRP A 173 0.26 -12.22 -21.85
C TRP A 173 0.84 -12.77 -20.54
N LYS A 174 1.86 -12.07 -20.04
CA LYS A 174 2.31 -12.18 -18.64
C LYS A 174 1.47 -11.29 -17.73
N LEU A 175 1.60 -11.47 -16.43
CA LEU A 175 0.84 -10.73 -15.42
C LEU A 175 0.94 -9.21 -15.61
N GLU A 176 2.14 -8.69 -15.87
CA GLU A 176 2.38 -7.25 -16.04
C GLU A 176 1.60 -6.68 -17.23
N GLN A 177 1.60 -7.39 -18.35
CA GLN A 177 0.87 -6.99 -19.56
C GLN A 177 -0.65 -7.03 -19.36
N PHE A 178 -1.13 -8.00 -18.58
CA PHE A 178 -2.54 -8.08 -18.21
C PHE A 178 -2.94 -6.88 -17.35
N ILE A 179 -2.16 -6.56 -16.32
CA ILE A 179 -2.42 -5.44 -15.40
C ILE A 179 -2.37 -4.11 -16.16
N GLU A 180 -1.37 -3.91 -17.02
CA GLU A 180 -1.22 -2.69 -17.81
C GLU A 180 -2.43 -2.44 -18.71
N GLU A 181 -2.84 -3.43 -19.50
CA GLU A 181 -4.02 -3.30 -20.36
C GLU A 181 -5.29 -3.10 -19.54
N ALA A 182 -5.46 -3.83 -18.44
CA ALA A 182 -6.63 -3.70 -17.58
C ALA A 182 -6.73 -2.29 -16.98
N SER A 183 -5.60 -1.75 -16.50
CA SER A 183 -5.52 -0.38 -15.95
C SER A 183 -5.87 0.65 -17.02
N GLN A 184 -5.31 0.52 -18.23
CA GLN A 184 -5.63 1.44 -19.33
C GLN A 184 -7.13 1.43 -19.68
N ARG A 185 -7.78 0.26 -19.61
CA ARG A 185 -9.23 0.15 -19.83
C ARG A 185 -10.05 0.81 -18.73
N GLU A 186 -9.64 0.68 -17.47
CA GLU A 186 -10.25 1.39 -16.34
C GLU A 186 -10.16 2.90 -16.55
N ASP A 187 -8.96 3.40 -16.91
CA ASP A 187 -8.70 4.82 -17.17
C ASP A 187 -9.53 5.35 -18.35
N ILE A 188 -9.52 4.65 -19.50
CA ILE A 188 -10.33 5.02 -20.68
C ILE A 188 -11.82 4.99 -20.31
N GLY A 189 -12.27 4.00 -19.55
CA GLY A 189 -13.64 3.90 -19.09
C GLY A 189 -14.06 5.10 -18.25
N GLN A 190 -13.17 5.61 -17.39
CA GLN A 190 -13.42 6.81 -16.60
C GLN A 190 -13.41 8.07 -17.48
N GLN A 191 -12.40 8.24 -18.33
CA GLN A 191 -12.31 9.38 -19.26
C GLN A 191 -13.57 9.50 -20.15
N VAL A 192 -14.08 8.38 -20.66
CA VAL A 192 -15.30 8.35 -21.48
C VAL A 192 -16.55 8.74 -20.67
N LYS A 193 -16.63 8.40 -19.38
CA LYS A 193 -17.73 8.85 -18.51
C LYS A 193 -17.67 10.35 -18.28
N ASP A 194 -16.50 10.87 -17.94
CA ASP A 194 -16.28 12.30 -17.70
C ASP A 194 -16.65 13.12 -18.94
N MET A 195 -16.20 12.71 -20.13
CA MET A 195 -16.59 13.33 -21.40
C MET A 195 -18.11 13.38 -21.60
N LYS A 196 -18.84 12.31 -21.25
CA LYS A 196 -20.30 12.26 -21.39
C LYS A 196 -21.01 13.16 -20.39
N ASP A 197 -20.48 13.27 -19.18
CA ASP A 197 -21.07 14.12 -18.15
C ASP A 197 -20.83 15.59 -18.45
N ASP A 198 -19.66 15.97 -18.97
CA ASP A 198 -19.39 17.32 -19.52
C ASP A 198 -20.39 17.69 -20.62
N HIS A 199 -20.70 16.75 -21.53
CA HIS A 199 -21.71 16.97 -22.57
C HIS A 199 -23.12 17.17 -22.02
N LYS A 200 -23.50 16.48 -20.93
CA LYS A 200 -24.79 16.70 -20.25
C LYS A 200 -24.84 18.07 -19.59
N VAL A 201 -23.78 18.47 -18.90
CA VAL A 201 -23.67 19.79 -18.25
C VAL A 201 -23.78 20.90 -19.30
N ALA A 202 -23.07 20.77 -20.43
CA ALA A 202 -23.16 21.71 -21.54
C ALA A 202 -24.59 21.84 -22.10
N ARG A 203 -25.31 20.72 -22.25
CA ARG A 203 -26.72 20.72 -22.69
C ARG A 203 -27.65 21.42 -21.69
N ILE A 204 -27.46 21.20 -20.39
CA ILE A 204 -28.26 21.88 -19.34
C ILE A 204 -27.99 23.38 -19.37
N GLY A 205 -26.72 23.79 -19.46
CA GLY A 205 -26.32 25.19 -19.59
C GLY A 205 -26.95 25.88 -20.80
N GLN A 206 -26.94 25.23 -21.96
CA GLN A 206 -27.61 25.74 -23.17
C GLN A 206 -29.13 25.87 -23.01
N ARG A 207 -29.79 24.92 -22.35
CA ARG A 207 -31.24 24.96 -22.10
C ARG A 207 -31.62 26.07 -21.11
N ALA A 208 -30.84 26.24 -20.04
CA ALA A 208 -31.02 27.32 -19.07
C ALA A 208 -30.80 28.70 -19.72
N GLU A 209 -29.78 28.83 -20.56
CA GLU A 209 -29.49 30.07 -21.29
C GLU A 209 -30.58 30.41 -22.32
N LYS A 210 -31.11 29.41 -23.02
CA LYS A 210 -32.26 29.60 -23.93
C LYS A 210 -33.51 30.06 -23.17
N HIS A 211 -33.86 29.41 -22.06
CA HIS A 211 -34.99 29.81 -21.23
C HIS A 211 -34.82 31.23 -20.66
N ARG A 212 -33.60 31.62 -20.29
CA ARG A 212 -33.28 32.98 -19.83
C ARG A 212 -33.44 34.03 -20.94
N ARG A 213 -33.11 33.70 -22.18
CA ARG A 213 -33.33 34.60 -23.34
C ARG A 213 -34.80 34.73 -23.71
N ASP A 214 -35.56 33.63 -23.70
CA ASP A 214 -37.00 33.64 -23.99
C ASP A 214 -37.78 34.47 -22.95
N TYR A 215 -37.37 34.45 -21.68
CA TYR A 215 -37.94 35.30 -20.63
C TYR A 215 -37.60 36.79 -20.82
N LYS A 216 -36.38 37.12 -21.26
CA LYS A 216 -36.00 38.52 -21.57
C LYS A 216 -36.73 39.07 -22.79
N PHE A 217 -36.97 38.25 -23.83
CA PHE A 217 -37.66 38.68 -25.04
C PHE A 217 -39.17 38.91 -24.84
N THR A 218 -39.80 38.21 -23.88
CA THR A 218 -41.22 38.36 -23.57
C THR A 218 -41.51 39.51 -22.61
N GLY A 219 -40.54 39.95 -21.80
CA GLY A 219 -40.67 41.07 -20.88
C GLY A 219 -40.62 42.48 -21.50
N GLU A 220 -40.18 42.63 -22.76
CA GLU A 220 -40.01 43.95 -23.40
C GLU A 220 -41.22 44.43 -24.22
N LYS A 221 -42.32 43.66 -24.30
CA LYS A 221 -43.50 44.00 -25.14
C LYS A 221 -44.71 44.62 -24.42
N GLN A 222 -44.61 45.04 -23.16
CA GLN A 222 -45.70 45.80 -22.52
C GLN A 222 -45.18 46.99 -21.72
N ALA A 223 -44.99 48.13 -22.39
CA ALA A 223 -44.92 49.43 -21.72
C ALA A 223 -45.26 50.59 -22.67
N LYS A 224 -46.36 50.53 -23.43
CA LYS A 224 -47.00 51.75 -24.00
C LYS A 224 -48.50 51.55 -24.17
N ALA A 225 -49.28 52.07 -23.23
CA ALA A 225 -50.57 52.69 -23.56
C ALA A 225 -50.92 53.69 -22.45
N HIS A 226 -50.81 54.96 -22.83
CA HIS A 226 -51.28 56.12 -22.10
C HIS A 226 -52.79 56.04 -21.87
N GLY A 227 -53.22 56.57 -20.73
CA GLY A 227 -54.63 56.73 -20.38
C GLY A 227 -55.35 57.78 -21.23
N SER A 228 -56.69 57.65 -21.27
CA SER A 228 -57.65 58.70 -20.93
C SER A 228 -59.05 58.29 -21.43
N TYR A 229 -60.01 58.20 -20.49
CA TYR A 229 -61.42 58.67 -20.49
C TYR A 229 -62.15 58.86 -21.84
N THR A 230 -63.44 58.53 -22.03
CA THR A 230 -64.64 58.64 -21.19
C THR A 230 -65.78 57.73 -21.71
N CYS A 231 -66.75 57.48 -20.83
CA CYS A 231 -68.00 56.72 -20.99
C CYS A 231 -69.19 57.66 -21.31
N TYR A 232 -70.14 57.22 -22.16
CA TYR A 232 -71.58 57.57 -22.25
C TYR A 232 -72.22 56.46 -23.13
N GLU A 233 -73.38 55.86 -22.88
CA GLU A 233 -74.50 56.08 -21.94
C GLU A 233 -74.90 54.78 -21.21
#